data_AF-A0A940EKX1-F1
#
_entry.id   AF-A0A940EKX1-F1
#
_cell.length_a   1.000
_cell.length_b   1.000
_cell.length_c   1.000
_cell.angle_alpha   90.00
_cell.angle_beta   90.00
_cell.angle_gamma   90.00
#
_symmetry.space_group_name_H-M   'P 1'
#
loop_
_entity.id
_entity.type
_entity.pdbx_description
1 polymer ?
#
loop_
_entity_poly.entity_id
_entity_poly.type
_entity_poly.pdbx_seq_one_letter_code
_entity_poly.pdbx_strand_id
1 'polypeptide(L)'
;MKIIFIAALMFFTPSIYATKYVSCEDPKYITYVKTRLAYYEQVNRELYQEAIVELKGVNFNSLDNIEKSVFLYRVTVLSAMFDSQDVALNNVSRYQDLEKNKPFHAKSGDVVHLTNIARGWMALNIGDSDQAIRYLFKSTKTEGSPNLNSFGPDMTLIRALYNQGHKTAVLKYLELVQSFWNTDSAKQKIQTWRKMAEHNCPIQFQFYDTKSIEQLNLS
;
A
#
# COMPACT_ATOMS: atom_id res chain seq x y z
N MET A 1 19.24 20.94 -3.65
CA MET A 1 18.13 20.07 -4.10
C MET A 1 18.40 19.67 -5.55
N LYS A 2 19.05 18.51 -5.78
CA LYS A 2 19.23 17.97 -7.13
C LYS A 2 18.03 17.08 -7.41
N ILE A 3 17.14 17.53 -8.29
CA ILE A 3 16.05 16.71 -8.81
C ILE A 3 16.70 15.72 -9.77
N ILE A 4 16.99 14.51 -9.28
CA ILE A 4 17.40 13.40 -10.14
C ILE A 4 16.11 12.83 -10.72
N PHE A 5 15.84 13.16 -11.99
CA PHE A 5 14.84 12.44 -12.78
C PHE A 5 15.35 11.01 -12.94
N ILE A 6 14.85 10.09 -12.10
CA ILE A 6 15.01 8.67 -12.35
C ILE A 6 14.20 8.38 -13.62
N ALA A 7 14.90 8.11 -14.72
CA ALA A 7 14.29 7.51 -15.88
C ALA A 7 13.68 6.18 -15.42
N ALA A 8 12.37 6.16 -15.22
CA ALA A 8 11.63 4.94 -15.07
C ALA A 8 11.90 4.13 -16.33
N LEU A 9 12.77 3.13 -16.25
CA LEU A 9 12.82 2.05 -17.23
C LEU A 9 11.45 1.38 -17.12
N MET A 10 10.48 1.90 -17.89
CA MET A 10 9.29 1.18 -18.24
C MET A 10 9.79 -0.03 -19.00
N PHE A 11 10.02 -1.13 -18.29
CA PHE A 11 9.96 -2.43 -18.93
C PHE A 11 8.57 -2.50 -19.54
N PHE A 12 8.52 -2.19 -20.83
CA PHE A 12 7.40 -2.46 -21.70
C PHE A 12 7.26 -3.98 -21.67
N THR A 13 6.54 -4.49 -20.67
CA THR A 13 5.96 -5.82 -20.78
C THR A 13 5.16 -5.76 -22.06
N PRO A 14 5.49 -6.55 -23.10
CA PRO A 14 4.83 -6.47 -24.38
C PRO A 14 3.33 -6.48 -24.12
N SER A 15 2.66 -5.51 -24.72
CA SER A 15 1.22 -5.34 -24.72
C SER A 15 0.48 -6.67 -24.84
N ILE A 16 0.15 -7.31 -23.72
CA ILE A 16 -0.83 -8.41 -23.64
C ILE A 16 -2.25 -7.86 -23.90
N TYR A 17 -2.38 -6.59 -24.32
CA TYR A 17 -3.64 -5.92 -24.61
C TYR A 17 -4.52 -6.63 -25.65
N ALA A 18 -4.01 -7.63 -26.39
CA ALA A 18 -4.80 -8.45 -27.30
C ALA A 18 -5.26 -9.81 -26.72
N THR A 19 -4.81 -10.23 -25.54
CA THR A 19 -5.18 -11.55 -24.99
C THR A 19 -6.32 -11.39 -23.99
N LYS A 20 -7.52 -11.82 -24.38
CA LYS A 20 -8.64 -12.00 -23.46
C LYS A 20 -8.34 -13.18 -22.53
N TYR A 21 -8.47 -13.00 -21.23
CA TYR A 21 -8.33 -14.10 -20.27
C TYR A 21 -9.61 -14.93 -20.23
N VAL A 22 -9.47 -16.24 -20.09
CA VAL A 22 -10.62 -17.16 -20.15
C VAL A 22 -11.43 -17.14 -18.86
N SER A 23 -10.74 -17.15 -17.71
CA SER A 23 -11.32 -17.10 -16.38
C SER A 23 -10.29 -16.60 -15.37
N CYS A 24 -10.69 -16.51 -14.11
CA CYS A 24 -9.80 -16.12 -13.02
C CYS A 24 -8.73 -17.18 -12.69
N GLU A 25 -8.95 -18.41 -13.12
CA GLU A 25 -8.04 -19.55 -13.04
C GLU A 25 -7.12 -19.68 -14.26
N ASP A 26 -7.27 -18.82 -15.27
CA ASP A 26 -6.43 -18.82 -16.47
C ASP A 26 -4.94 -18.69 -16.05
N PRO A 27 -4.07 -19.66 -16.37
CA PRO A 27 -2.65 -19.61 -16.00
C PRO A 27 -1.93 -18.35 -16.50
N LYS A 28 -2.35 -17.79 -17.65
CA LYS A 28 -1.79 -16.54 -18.17
C LYS A 28 -2.18 -15.36 -17.29
N TYR A 29 -3.43 -15.32 -16.82
CA TYR A 29 -3.92 -14.28 -15.93
C TYR A 29 -3.23 -14.34 -14.56
N ILE A 30 -3.14 -15.54 -13.98
CA ILE A 30 -2.42 -15.77 -12.72
C ILE A 30 -0.95 -15.32 -12.85
N THR A 31 -0.29 -15.71 -13.94
CA THR A 31 1.10 -15.32 -14.20
C THR A 31 1.25 -13.81 -14.36
N TYR A 32 0.33 -13.16 -15.07
CA TYR A 32 0.28 -11.71 -15.20
C TYR A 32 0.18 -11.02 -13.83
N VAL A 33 -0.80 -11.39 -12.99
CA VAL A 33 -0.97 -10.80 -11.66
C VAL A 33 0.25 -11.07 -10.78
N LYS A 34 0.79 -12.29 -10.78
CA LYS A 34 2.01 -12.64 -10.03
C LYS A 34 3.20 -11.78 -10.43
N THR A 35 3.41 -11.58 -11.74
CA THR A 35 4.51 -10.76 -12.27
C THR A 35 4.37 -9.31 -11.83
N ARG A 36 3.15 -8.79 -11.82
CA ARG A 36 2.85 -7.42 -11.35
C ARG A 36 3.10 -7.26 -9.86
N LEU A 37 2.67 -8.22 -9.04
CA LEU A 37 2.92 -8.20 -7.60
C LEU A 37 4.42 -8.25 -7.28
N ALA A 38 5.19 -9.10 -7.97
CA ALA A 38 6.65 -9.16 -7.83
C ALA A 38 7.32 -7.82 -8.23
N TYR A 39 6.87 -7.20 -9.32
CA TYR A 39 7.33 -5.88 -9.72
C TYR A 39 7.07 -4.82 -8.64
N TYR A 40 5.88 -4.80 -8.03
CA TYR A 40 5.58 -3.83 -6.96
C TYR A 40 6.41 -4.06 -5.71
N GLU A 41 6.68 -5.30 -5.33
CA GLU A 41 7.57 -5.60 -4.21
C GLU A 41 8.99 -5.11 -4.50
N GLN A 42 9.51 -5.35 -5.70
CA GLN A 42 10.82 -4.85 -6.12
C GLN A 42 10.90 -3.32 -6.04
N VAL A 43 9.93 -2.61 -6.61
CA VAL A 43 9.89 -1.13 -6.55
C VAL A 43 9.84 -0.65 -5.11
N ASN A 44 9.02 -1.26 -4.26
CA ASN A 44 8.94 -0.90 -2.85
C ASN A 44 10.29 -1.13 -2.13
N ARG A 45 11.01 -2.20 -2.47
CA ARG A 45 12.34 -2.48 -1.93
C ARG A 45 13.35 -1.42 -2.38
N GLU A 46 13.34 -1.05 -3.64
CA GLU A 46 14.22 0.01 -4.19
C GLU A 46 13.95 1.36 -3.52
N LEU A 47 12.69 1.76 -3.38
CA LEU A 47 12.28 2.99 -2.67
C LEU A 47 12.75 2.99 -1.21
N TYR A 48 12.70 1.83 -0.54
CA TYR A 48 13.21 1.70 0.82
C TYR A 48 14.73 1.91 0.87
N GLN A 49 15.47 1.23 -0.01
CA GLN A 49 16.93 1.34 -0.05
C GLN A 49 17.38 2.76 -0.37
N GLU A 50 16.73 3.42 -1.31
CA GLU A 50 16.99 4.82 -1.66
C GLU A 50 16.81 5.74 -0.43
N ALA A 51 15.67 5.63 0.28
CA ALA A 51 15.39 6.44 1.45
C ALA A 51 16.42 6.22 2.59
N ILE A 52 16.88 4.98 2.78
CA ILE A 52 17.92 4.67 3.77
C ILE A 52 19.29 5.23 3.35
N VAL A 53 19.65 5.15 2.06
CA VAL A 53 20.89 5.73 1.54
C VAL A 53 20.93 7.24 1.71
N GLU A 54 19.82 7.92 1.42
CA GLU A 54 19.69 9.37 1.65
C GLU A 54 19.93 9.74 3.12
N LEU A 55 19.46 8.93 4.07
CA LEU A 55 19.69 9.16 5.50
C LEU A 55 21.09 8.83 6.00
N LYS A 56 21.85 7.92 5.35
CA LYS A 56 23.18 7.53 5.88
C LYS A 56 24.15 8.70 6.02
N GLY A 57 23.96 9.77 5.25
CA GLY A 57 24.74 11.00 5.34
C GLY A 57 24.14 12.09 6.23
N VAL A 58 22.97 11.87 6.82
CA VAL A 58 22.20 12.90 7.53
C VAL A 58 21.71 12.39 8.88
N ASN A 59 21.96 13.16 9.93
CA ASN A 59 21.39 12.87 11.24
C ASN A 59 19.88 13.17 11.20
N PHE A 60 19.03 12.13 11.30
CA PHE A 60 17.58 12.30 11.34
C PHE A 60 17.13 13.36 12.36
N ASN A 61 17.80 13.45 13.51
CA ASN A 61 17.41 14.41 14.56
C ASN A 61 17.68 15.86 14.17
N SER A 62 18.66 16.13 13.30
CA SER A 62 18.98 17.48 12.81
C SER A 62 18.07 17.96 11.67
N LEU A 63 17.28 17.06 11.08
CA LEU A 63 16.30 17.41 10.05
C LEU A 63 15.20 18.32 10.61
N ASP A 64 14.65 19.18 9.77
CA ASP A 64 13.43 19.92 10.12
C ASP A 64 12.19 19.00 10.15
N ASN A 65 11.06 19.51 10.64
CA ASN A 65 9.85 18.69 10.80
C ASN A 65 9.23 18.26 9.46
N ILE A 66 9.44 19.00 8.38
CA ILE A 66 8.95 18.67 7.04
C ILE A 66 9.79 17.53 6.48
N GLU A 67 11.11 17.65 6.53
CA GLU A 67 12.06 16.62 6.11
C GLU A 67 11.84 15.31 6.89
N LYS A 68 11.65 15.40 8.22
CA LYS A 68 11.28 14.25 9.05
C LYS A 68 9.97 13.62 8.59
N SER A 69 8.94 14.43 8.31
CA SER A 69 7.64 13.93 7.85
C SER A 69 7.76 13.21 6.50
N VAL A 70 8.50 13.78 5.55
CA VAL A 70 8.72 13.19 4.21
C VAL A 70 9.48 11.87 4.32
N PHE A 71 10.55 11.84 5.12
CA PHE A 71 11.31 10.62 5.37
C PHE A 71 10.43 9.52 5.98
N LEU A 72 9.73 9.85 7.07
CA LEU A 72 8.90 8.88 7.80
C LEU A 72 7.72 8.39 6.96
N TYR A 73 7.12 9.25 6.12
CA TYR A 73 6.09 8.84 5.15
C TYR A 73 6.61 7.75 4.21
N ARG A 74 7.85 7.87 3.70
CA ARG A 74 8.46 6.89 2.81
C ARG A 74 8.80 5.57 3.52
N VAL A 75 9.37 5.63 4.72
CA VAL A 75 9.98 4.42 5.34
C VAL A 75 9.09 3.67 6.32
N THR A 76 8.02 4.28 6.85
CA THR A 76 7.27 3.67 7.97
C THR A 76 6.70 2.30 7.60
N VAL A 77 6.02 2.19 6.46
CA VAL A 77 5.50 0.88 6.00
C VAL A 77 6.63 0.01 5.44
N LEU A 78 7.54 0.59 4.65
CA LEU A 78 8.56 -0.17 3.94
C LEU A 78 9.59 -0.84 4.88
N SER A 79 9.95 -0.18 5.99
CA SER A 79 10.78 -0.81 7.02
C SER A 79 10.07 -2.00 7.69
N ALA A 80 8.75 -1.94 7.89
CA ALA A 80 7.99 -3.08 8.37
C ALA A 80 7.91 -4.23 7.37
N MET A 81 8.04 -3.95 6.07
CA MET A 81 8.07 -4.97 5.01
C MET A 81 9.45 -5.61 4.82
N PHE A 82 10.53 -4.85 4.99
CA PHE A 82 11.86 -5.25 4.50
C PHE A 82 12.99 -5.15 5.53
N ASP A 83 12.72 -4.66 6.74
CA ASP A 83 13.72 -4.49 7.79
C ASP A 83 13.30 -5.22 9.08
N SER A 84 14.14 -5.13 10.10
CA SER A 84 13.87 -5.62 11.44
C SER A 84 12.65 -4.92 12.07
N GLN A 85 11.96 -5.66 12.93
CA GLN A 85 10.84 -5.15 13.71
C GLN A 85 11.23 -3.93 14.56
N ASP A 86 12.46 -3.89 15.08
CA ASP A 86 12.95 -2.76 15.87
C ASP A 86 13.07 -1.47 15.05
N VAL A 87 13.60 -1.56 13.82
CA VAL A 87 13.70 -0.41 12.90
C VAL A 87 12.29 0.08 12.52
N ALA A 88 11.39 -0.85 12.20
CA ALA A 88 10.00 -0.52 11.88
C ALA A 88 9.27 0.15 13.05
N LEU A 89 9.41 -0.40 14.26
CA LEU A 89 8.81 0.16 15.47
C LEU A 89 9.36 1.55 15.78
N ASN A 90 10.67 1.75 15.63
CA ASN A 90 11.29 3.05 15.81
C ASN A 90 10.77 4.09 14.80
N ASN A 91 10.57 3.71 13.53
CA ASN A 91 9.94 4.60 12.54
C ASN A 91 8.49 4.95 12.91
N VAL A 92 7.71 3.96 13.35
CA VAL A 92 6.33 4.16 13.82
C VAL A 92 6.30 5.15 14.99
N SER A 93 7.12 4.96 16.02
CA SER A 93 7.18 5.86 17.18
C SER A 93 7.56 7.28 16.78
N ARG A 94 8.62 7.43 15.98
CA ARG A 94 9.06 8.76 15.49
C ARG A 94 7.99 9.49 14.71
N TYR A 95 7.21 8.78 13.88
CA TYR A 95 6.15 9.40 13.11
C TYR A 95 4.97 9.83 13.98
N GLN A 96 4.60 9.02 14.97
CA GLN A 96 3.56 9.36 15.94
C GLN A 96 3.98 10.53 16.84
N ASP A 97 5.24 10.58 17.28
CA ASP A 97 5.76 11.67 18.09
C ASP A 97 5.78 12.99 17.33
N LEU A 98 6.24 12.96 16.07
CA LEU A 98 6.21 14.11 15.18
C LEU A 98 4.78 14.65 15.01
N GLU A 99 3.81 13.75 14.91
CA GLU A 99 2.41 14.08 14.74
C GLU A 99 1.75 14.63 16.01
N LYS A 100 2.09 14.06 17.17
CA LYS A 100 1.58 14.49 18.48
C LYS A 100 1.93 15.95 18.78
N ASN A 101 3.11 16.39 18.34
CA ASN A 101 3.65 17.72 18.58
C ASN A 101 3.12 18.79 17.61
N LYS A 102 2.33 18.42 16.60
CA LYS A 102 1.71 19.38 15.67
C LYS A 102 0.43 20.00 16.26
N PRO A 103 0.13 21.26 15.93
CA PRO A 103 -1.19 21.83 16.22
C PRO A 103 -2.26 21.03 15.46
N PHE A 104 -3.48 20.98 16.02
CA PHE A 104 -4.57 20.14 15.52
C PHE A 104 -4.81 20.28 14.01
N HIS A 105 -4.81 21.51 13.47
CA HIS A 105 -5.05 21.79 12.05
C HIS A 105 -3.91 21.32 11.11
N ALA A 106 -2.73 21.01 11.64
CA ALA A 106 -1.58 20.56 10.85
C ALA A 106 -1.37 19.03 10.95
N LYS A 107 -2.24 18.33 11.68
CA LYS A 107 -2.21 16.87 11.76
C LYS A 107 -2.69 16.26 10.44
N SER A 108 -2.03 15.18 10.00
CA SER A 108 -2.41 14.38 8.86
C SER A 108 -2.95 13.02 9.29
N GLY A 109 -4.09 12.65 8.72
CA GLY A 109 -4.62 11.29 8.83
C GLY A 109 -3.72 10.21 8.22
N ASP A 110 -2.71 10.57 7.43
CA ASP A 110 -1.70 9.64 6.90
C ASP A 110 -0.99 8.88 8.03
N VAL A 111 -0.70 9.56 9.15
CA VAL A 111 0.06 8.96 10.26
C VAL A 111 -0.72 7.82 10.91
N VAL A 112 -2.02 8.04 11.16
CA VAL A 112 -2.89 6.99 11.71
C VAL A 112 -2.95 5.80 10.76
N HIS A 113 -3.07 6.07 9.46
CA HIS A 113 -3.14 5.03 8.45
C HIS A 113 -1.83 4.22 8.37
N LEU A 114 -0.73 4.87 8.01
CA LEU A 114 0.55 4.22 7.72
C LEU A 114 1.16 3.52 8.95
N THR A 115 1.03 4.11 10.14
CA THR A 115 1.58 3.48 11.36
C THR A 115 0.81 2.22 11.76
N ASN A 116 -0.48 2.15 11.48
CA ASN A 116 -1.26 0.92 11.68
C ASN A 116 -0.95 -0.11 10.58
N ILE A 117 -0.77 0.31 9.32
CA ILE A 117 -0.33 -0.61 8.26
C ILE A 117 1.04 -1.22 8.59
N ALA A 118 2.00 -0.43 9.05
CA ALA A 118 3.30 -0.91 9.49
C ALA A 118 3.20 -1.92 10.65
N ARG A 119 2.36 -1.65 11.66
CA ARG A 119 2.07 -2.62 12.72
C ARG A 119 1.41 -3.89 12.22
N GLY A 120 0.54 -3.78 11.22
CA GLY A 120 -0.06 -4.92 10.56
C GLY A 120 0.97 -5.80 9.86
N TRP A 121 1.93 -5.20 9.14
CA TRP A 121 3.06 -5.91 8.55
C TRP A 121 3.95 -6.59 9.60
N MET A 122 4.30 -5.89 10.69
CA MET A 122 5.09 -6.49 11.77
C MET A 122 4.39 -7.72 12.36
N ALA A 123 3.08 -7.67 12.57
CA ALA A 123 2.28 -8.82 13.03
C ALA A 123 2.25 -9.95 11.99
N LEU A 124 2.04 -9.61 10.70
CA LEU A 124 1.99 -10.58 9.63
C LEU A 124 3.33 -11.33 9.46
N ASN A 125 4.45 -10.63 9.60
CA ASN A 125 5.80 -11.21 9.46
C ASN A 125 6.13 -12.25 10.54
N ILE A 126 5.49 -12.19 11.71
CA ILE A 126 5.63 -13.19 12.77
C ILE A 126 4.51 -14.25 12.74
N GLY A 127 3.69 -14.25 11.68
CA GLY A 127 2.61 -15.23 11.49
C GLY A 127 1.29 -14.90 12.19
N ASP A 128 1.14 -13.72 12.80
CA ASP A 128 -0.09 -13.31 13.47
C ASP A 128 -1.03 -12.54 12.51
N SER A 129 -1.69 -13.28 11.63
CA SER A 129 -2.65 -12.71 10.68
C SER A 129 -3.83 -12.02 11.36
N ASP A 130 -4.30 -12.51 12.51
CA ASP A 130 -5.42 -11.91 13.23
C ASP A 130 -5.05 -10.51 13.74
N GLN A 131 -3.86 -10.36 14.31
CA GLN A 131 -3.36 -9.06 14.74
C GLN A 131 -3.07 -8.14 13.55
N ALA A 132 -2.58 -8.69 12.43
CA ALA A 132 -2.42 -7.94 11.19
C ALA A 132 -3.75 -7.35 10.70
N ILE A 133 -4.82 -8.15 10.71
CA ILE A 133 -6.19 -7.72 10.34
C ILE A 133 -6.73 -6.68 11.34
N ARG A 134 -6.50 -6.86 12.65
CA ARG A 134 -6.87 -5.85 13.65
C ARG A 134 -6.21 -4.51 13.37
N TYR A 135 -4.94 -4.50 13.01
CA TYR A 135 -4.24 -3.27 12.64
C TYR A 135 -4.70 -2.71 11.28
N LEU A 136 -5.00 -3.57 10.31
CA LEU A 136 -5.61 -3.15 9.04
C LEU A 136 -6.93 -2.39 9.28
N PHE A 137 -7.78 -2.83 10.20
CA PHE A 137 -9.01 -2.09 10.52
C PHE A 137 -8.77 -0.82 11.34
N LYS A 138 -7.74 -0.80 12.19
CA LYS A 138 -7.33 0.42 12.90
C LYS A 138 -6.80 1.48 11.94
N SER A 139 -6.18 1.09 10.82
CA SER A 139 -5.68 2.05 9.82
C SER A 139 -6.81 2.82 9.12
N THR A 140 -8.05 2.33 9.19
CA THR A 140 -9.22 3.04 8.65
C THR A 140 -9.85 4.02 9.64
N LYS A 141 -9.38 4.07 10.89
CA LYS A 141 -9.88 4.99 11.94
C LYS A 141 -9.20 6.34 11.87
N THR A 142 -9.10 6.87 10.66
CA THR A 142 -8.48 8.16 10.33
C THR A 142 -9.55 9.12 9.82
N GLU A 143 -9.37 10.42 10.05
CA GLU A 143 -10.22 11.48 9.47
C GLU A 143 -9.91 11.70 7.98
N GLY A 144 -8.91 11.00 7.44
CA GLY A 144 -8.41 11.17 6.08
C GLY A 144 -7.31 12.23 5.98
N SER A 145 -6.84 12.45 4.77
CA SER A 145 -5.83 13.47 4.44
C SER A 145 -5.98 13.82 2.95
N PRO A 146 -5.47 14.97 2.48
CA PRO A 146 -5.45 15.26 1.04
C PRO A 146 -4.84 14.11 0.20
N ASN A 147 -3.83 13.42 0.74
CA ASN A 147 -3.21 12.26 0.09
C ASN A 147 -4.16 11.04 0.07
N LEU A 148 -4.69 10.63 1.23
CA LEU A 148 -5.59 9.48 1.34
C LEU A 148 -6.86 9.67 0.53
N ASN A 149 -7.41 10.88 0.52
CA ASN A 149 -8.65 11.18 -0.18
C ASN A 149 -8.46 11.18 -1.71
N SER A 150 -7.26 11.52 -2.19
CA SER A 150 -6.95 11.62 -3.63
C SER A 150 -6.39 10.32 -4.20
N PHE A 151 -5.31 9.80 -3.60
CA PHE A 151 -4.58 8.64 -4.11
C PHE A 151 -5.12 7.33 -3.55
N GLY A 152 -5.67 7.37 -2.33
CA GLY A 152 -6.18 6.21 -1.63
C GLY A 152 -5.26 5.72 -0.52
N PRO A 153 -5.70 4.70 0.22
CA PRO A 153 -4.93 4.09 1.28
C PRO A 153 -3.77 3.25 0.74
N ASP A 154 -2.86 2.88 1.63
CA ASP A 154 -1.88 1.84 1.35
C ASP A 154 -2.59 0.51 1.03
N MET A 155 -2.09 -0.18 0.00
CA MET A 155 -2.63 -1.45 -0.48
C MET A 155 -1.66 -2.63 -0.28
N THR A 156 -0.49 -2.40 0.31
CA THR A 156 0.54 -3.44 0.45
C THR A 156 0.08 -4.55 1.39
N LEU A 157 -0.47 -4.19 2.55
CA LEU A 157 -0.92 -5.16 3.55
C LEU A 157 -2.12 -5.98 3.05
N ILE A 158 -3.07 -5.35 2.33
CA ILE A 158 -4.22 -6.10 1.80
C ILE A 158 -3.83 -7.07 0.69
N ARG A 159 -2.81 -6.75 -0.13
CA ARG A 159 -2.28 -7.70 -1.12
C ARG A 159 -1.77 -8.97 -0.42
N ALA A 160 -0.99 -8.80 0.64
CA ALA A 160 -0.43 -9.92 1.39
C ALA A 160 -1.52 -10.76 2.06
N LEU A 161 -2.47 -10.11 2.74
CA LEU A 161 -3.59 -10.78 3.40
C LEU A 161 -4.50 -11.50 2.40
N TYR A 162 -4.80 -10.87 1.25
CA TYR A 162 -5.60 -11.51 0.20
C TYR A 162 -4.91 -12.76 -0.36
N ASN A 163 -3.61 -12.67 -0.64
CA ASN A 163 -2.81 -13.81 -1.13
C ASN A 163 -2.69 -14.95 -0.11
N GLN A 164 -2.82 -14.66 1.19
CA GLN A 164 -2.89 -15.66 2.25
C GLN A 164 -4.33 -16.20 2.50
N GLY A 165 -5.32 -15.78 1.70
CA GLY A 165 -6.69 -16.27 1.79
C GLY A 165 -7.62 -15.48 2.71
N HIS A 166 -7.18 -14.36 3.29
CA HIS A 166 -7.98 -13.53 4.22
C HIS A 166 -9.01 -12.63 3.50
N LYS A 167 -9.76 -13.20 2.55
CA LYS A 167 -10.71 -12.49 1.68
C LYS A 167 -11.75 -11.68 2.44
N THR A 168 -12.36 -12.26 3.49
CA THR A 168 -13.40 -11.59 4.28
C THR A 168 -12.88 -10.30 4.92
N ALA A 169 -11.66 -10.33 5.46
CA ALA A 169 -11.04 -9.15 6.06
C ALA A 169 -10.73 -8.08 5.00
N VAL A 170 -10.25 -8.50 3.82
CA VAL A 170 -9.96 -7.59 2.70
C VAL A 170 -11.23 -6.90 2.20
N LEU A 171 -12.32 -7.64 1.99
CA LEU A 171 -13.62 -7.07 1.60
C LEU A 171 -14.13 -6.06 2.64
N LYS A 172 -13.95 -6.36 3.94
CA LYS A 172 -14.33 -5.43 5.00
C LYS A 172 -13.47 -4.18 5.01
N TYR A 173 -12.17 -4.30 4.79
CA TYR A 173 -11.29 -3.14 4.67
C TYR A 173 -11.68 -2.24 3.50
N LEU A 174 -11.94 -2.82 2.31
CA LEU A 174 -12.41 -2.07 1.14
C LEU A 174 -13.72 -1.32 1.40
N GLU A 175 -14.60 -1.88 2.23
CA GLU A 175 -15.80 -1.17 2.70
C GLU A 175 -15.43 0.03 3.58
N LEU A 176 -14.58 -0.19 4.60
CA LEU A 176 -14.24 0.80 5.61
C LEU A 176 -13.46 2.00 5.06
N VAL A 177 -12.58 1.80 4.07
CA VAL A 177 -11.77 2.91 3.50
C VAL A 177 -12.61 3.92 2.72
N GLN A 178 -13.85 3.59 2.34
CA GLN A 178 -14.79 4.53 1.72
C GLN A 178 -15.19 5.69 2.65
N SER A 179 -14.88 5.65 3.95
CA SER A 179 -15.11 6.80 4.82
C SER A 179 -14.22 8.01 4.46
N PHE A 180 -13.05 7.78 3.86
CA PHE A 180 -12.12 8.85 3.45
C PHE A 180 -11.75 8.78 1.96
N TRP A 181 -11.88 7.62 1.30
CA TRP A 181 -11.57 7.44 -0.12
C TRP A 181 -12.82 7.12 -0.93
N ASN A 182 -13.56 8.18 -1.32
CA ASN A 182 -14.94 8.07 -1.81
C ASN A 182 -15.25 8.86 -3.09
N THR A 183 -14.21 9.28 -3.84
CA THR A 183 -14.39 9.81 -5.18
C THR A 183 -15.00 8.76 -6.11
N ASP A 184 -15.60 9.16 -7.22
CA ASP A 184 -16.22 8.20 -8.14
C ASP A 184 -15.21 7.19 -8.70
N SER A 185 -13.98 7.62 -8.96
CA SER A 185 -12.89 6.72 -9.38
C SER A 185 -12.45 5.76 -8.26
N ALA A 186 -12.48 6.19 -7.00
CA ALA A 186 -12.21 5.32 -5.86
C ALA A 186 -13.31 4.25 -5.70
N LYS A 187 -14.58 4.67 -5.74
CA LYS A 187 -15.73 3.77 -5.67
C LYS A 187 -15.71 2.73 -6.79
N GLN A 188 -15.39 3.15 -8.02
CA GLN A 188 -15.26 2.24 -9.16
C GLN A 188 -14.17 1.18 -8.90
N LYS A 189 -12.97 1.58 -8.47
CA LYS A 189 -11.88 0.65 -8.13
C LYS A 189 -12.29 -0.34 -7.03
N ILE A 190 -12.93 0.17 -5.97
CA ILE A 190 -13.40 -0.66 -4.86
C ILE A 190 -14.43 -1.69 -5.35
N GLN A 191 -15.40 -1.27 -6.17
CA GLN A 191 -16.39 -2.17 -6.76
C GLN A 191 -15.73 -3.24 -7.65
N THR A 192 -14.78 -2.84 -8.50
CA THR A 192 -13.97 -3.77 -9.30
C THR A 192 -13.31 -4.83 -8.43
N TRP A 193 -12.56 -4.42 -7.39
CA TRP A 193 -11.84 -5.36 -6.54
C TRP A 193 -12.78 -6.26 -5.72
N ARG A 194 -13.92 -5.74 -5.25
CA ARG A 194 -14.93 -6.55 -4.55
C ARG A 194 -15.49 -7.63 -5.47
N LYS A 195 -15.90 -7.26 -6.69
CA LYS A 195 -16.45 -8.20 -7.68
C LYS A 195 -15.44 -9.27 -8.08
N MET A 196 -14.17 -8.89 -8.29
CA MET A 196 -13.10 -9.84 -8.56
C MET A 196 -12.83 -10.77 -7.37
N ALA A 197 -12.89 -10.27 -6.13
CA ALA A 197 -12.68 -11.09 -4.94
C ALA A 197 -13.84 -12.07 -4.72
N GLU A 198 -15.07 -11.67 -5.01
CA GLU A 198 -16.26 -12.55 -5.01
C GLU A 198 -16.10 -13.72 -5.98
N HIS A 199 -15.42 -13.50 -7.12
CA HIS A 199 -15.07 -14.53 -8.10
C HIS A 199 -13.72 -15.22 -7.84
N ASN A 200 -13.09 -15.00 -6.68
CA ASN A 200 -11.80 -15.58 -6.29
C ASN A 200 -10.64 -15.31 -7.27
N CYS A 201 -10.69 -14.17 -7.96
CA CYS A 201 -9.63 -13.81 -8.90
C CYS A 201 -8.35 -13.43 -8.16
N PRO A 202 -7.16 -13.70 -8.72
CA PRO A 202 -5.96 -12.97 -8.34
C PRO A 202 -6.16 -11.46 -8.55
N ILE A 203 -5.78 -10.62 -7.58
CA ILE A 203 -6.02 -9.17 -7.63
C ILE A 203 -4.72 -8.42 -7.33
N GLN A 204 -4.44 -7.35 -8.09
CA GLN A 204 -3.28 -6.50 -7.85
C GLN A 204 -3.56 -5.38 -6.83
N PHE A 205 -4.83 -5.02 -6.64
CA PHE A 205 -5.29 -3.82 -5.93
C PHE A 205 -4.68 -2.56 -6.53
N GLN A 206 -4.78 -2.47 -7.86
CA GLN A 206 -4.21 -1.39 -8.68
C GLN A 206 -5.14 -1.03 -9.83
N PHE A 207 -4.88 0.10 -10.48
CA PHE A 207 -5.66 0.57 -11.63
C PHE A 207 -5.83 -0.49 -12.73
N TYR A 208 -4.82 -1.32 -12.99
CA TYR A 208 -4.88 -2.31 -14.06
C TYR A 208 -5.97 -3.38 -13.88
N ASP A 209 -6.45 -3.59 -12.65
CA ASP A 209 -7.55 -4.51 -12.39
C ASP A 209 -8.86 -4.05 -13.05
N THR A 210 -9.05 -2.73 -13.28
CA THR A 210 -10.24 -2.22 -13.99
C THR A 210 -10.22 -2.58 -15.48
N LYS A 211 -9.05 -2.90 -16.05
CA LYS A 211 -8.93 -3.47 -17.40
C LYS A 211 -9.05 -4.99 -17.37
N SER A 212 -8.45 -5.63 -16.37
CA SER A 212 -8.53 -7.09 -16.22
C SER A 212 -9.97 -7.57 -16.05
N ILE A 213 -10.80 -6.83 -15.31
CA ILE A 213 -12.19 -7.20 -15.08
C ILE A 213 -13.02 -7.22 -16.38
N GLU A 214 -12.76 -6.30 -17.31
CA GLU A 214 -13.38 -6.28 -18.65
C GLU A 214 -12.92 -7.47 -19.48
N GLN A 215 -11.61 -7.77 -19.47
CA GLN A 215 -11.04 -8.93 -20.18
C GLN A 215 -11.60 -10.26 -19.68
N LEU A 216 -11.95 -10.34 -18.39
CA LEU A 216 -12.57 -11.51 -17.76
C LEU A 216 -14.09 -11.57 -17.95
N ASN A 217 -14.72 -10.59 -18.62
CA ASN A 217 -16.18 -10.41 -18.69
C ASN A 217 -16.86 -10.32 -17.31
N LEU A 218 -16.16 -9.74 -16.34
CA LEU A 218 -16.67 -9.51 -14.99
C LEU A 218 -16.95 -8.03 -14.73
N SER A 219 -16.92 -7.15 -15.73
CA SER A 219 -17.22 -5.71 -15.56
C SER A 219 -18.65 -5.49 -15.07
#